data_AF-A0A927FQ63-F1
#
_entry.id   AF-A0A927FQ63-F1
#
_cell.length_a   1.000
_cell.length_b   1.000
_cell.length_c   1.000
_cell.angle_alpha   90.00
_cell.angle_beta   90.00
_cell.angle_gamma   90.00
#
_symmetry.space_group_name_H-M   'P 1'
#
loop_
_entity.id
_entity.type
_entity.pdbx_description
1 polymer ?
#
loop_
_entity_poly.entity_id
_entity_poly.type
_entity_poly.pdbx_seq_one_letter_code
_entity_poly.pdbx_strand_id
1 'polypeptide(L)'
;MSDKHAKGPRKVRRVIRLVTLGLAVAAVVKEIRTPADEREWHGVVVGFVPYDFRVPTVARVKERMWDPDSAHLVNPRVFGVGWTVNVGRMISGARRRIAA
;
A
#
# COMPACT_ATOMS: atom_id res chain seq x y z
N MET A 1 25.78 -10.34 -33.86
CA MET A 1 25.81 -10.69 -32.42
C MET A 1 25.09 -9.56 -31.68
N SER A 2 23.81 -9.74 -31.34
CA SER A 2 22.96 -8.65 -30.86
C SER A 2 23.12 -8.49 -29.35
N ASP A 3 23.68 -7.37 -28.92
CA ASP A 3 23.75 -6.99 -27.51
C ASP A 3 22.35 -6.82 -26.94
N LYS A 4 21.95 -7.78 -26.11
CA LYS A 4 20.71 -7.70 -25.34
C LYS A 4 20.93 -6.68 -24.25
N HIS A 5 20.40 -5.47 -24.44
CA HIS A 5 20.31 -4.44 -23.41
C HIS A 5 19.72 -5.01 -22.11
N ALA A 6 20.57 -5.28 -21.12
CA ALA A 6 20.15 -5.58 -19.77
C ALA A 6 19.45 -4.32 -19.20
N LYS A 7 18.12 -4.30 -19.27
CA LYS A 7 17.29 -3.22 -18.71
C LYS A 7 17.39 -3.27 -17.17
N GLY A 8 18.37 -2.58 -16.60
CA GLY A 8 18.69 -2.63 -15.17
C GLY A 8 17.58 -2.19 -14.21
N PRO A 9 17.78 -2.37 -12.88
CA PRO A 9 16.78 -2.17 -11.81
C PRO A 9 16.18 -0.76 -11.77
N ARG A 10 16.86 0.24 -12.36
CA ARG A 10 16.38 1.61 -12.49
C ARG A 10 15.14 1.73 -13.38
N LYS A 11 15.01 0.90 -14.43
CA LYS A 11 13.85 0.91 -15.34
C LYS A 11 12.61 0.36 -14.64
N VAL A 12 12.74 -0.74 -13.90
CA VAL A 12 11.65 -1.34 -13.11
C VAL A 12 11.16 -0.36 -12.04
N ARG A 13 12.07 0.23 -11.26
CA ARG A 13 11.71 1.25 -10.26
C ARG A 13 10.98 2.45 -10.86
N ARG A 14 11.37 2.86 -12.08
CA ARG A 14 10.68 3.94 -12.81
C ARG A 14 9.25 3.53 -13.18
N VAL A 15 9.06 2.33 -13.72
CA VAL A 15 7.73 1.81 -14.07
C VAL A 15 6.85 1.75 -12.82
N ILE A 16 7.34 1.16 -11.72
CA ILE A 16 6.58 1.10 -10.46
C ILE A 16 6.17 2.49 -10.00
N ARG A 17 7.10 3.46 -10.02
CA ARG A 17 6.80 4.84 -9.61
C ARG A 17 5.73 5.49 -10.48
N LEU A 18 5.79 5.29 -11.80
CA LEU A 18 4.79 5.82 -12.73
C LEU A 18 3.42 5.19 -12.50
N VAL A 19 3.37 3.87 -12.28
CA VAL A 19 2.12 3.16 -11.95
C VAL A 19 1.54 3.67 -10.63
N THR A 20 2.33 3.78 -9.56
CA THR A 20 1.86 4.32 -8.28
C THR A 20 1.36 5.76 -8.43
N LEU A 21 2.06 6.60 -9.18
CA LEU A 21 1.63 7.98 -9.43
C LEU A 21 0.32 8.02 -10.21
N GLY A 22 0.19 7.21 -11.26
CA GLY A 22 -1.05 7.12 -12.05
C GLY A 22 -2.24 6.67 -11.20
N LEU A 23 -2.05 5.66 -10.34
CA LEU A 23 -3.09 5.20 -9.41
C LEU A 23 -3.45 6.26 -8.37
N ALA A 24 -2.48 7.02 -7.88
CA ALA A 24 -2.73 8.14 -6.96
C ALA A 24 -3.54 9.25 -7.63
N VAL A 25 -3.18 9.65 -8.85
CA VAL A 25 -3.94 10.62 -9.63
C VAL A 25 -5.36 10.12 -9.87
N ALA A 26 -5.53 8.86 -10.27
CA ALA A 26 -6.85 8.26 -10.48
C ALA A 26 -7.71 8.27 -9.20
N ALA A 27 -7.14 7.94 -8.05
CA ALA A 27 -7.83 7.98 -6.76
C ALA A 27 -8.23 9.41 -6.36
N VAL A 28 -7.35 10.40 -6.55
CA VAL A 28 -7.67 11.82 -6.29
C VAL A 28 -8.77 12.33 -7.23
N VAL A 29 -8.68 12.00 -8.53
CA VAL A 29 -9.71 12.38 -9.52
C VAL A 29 -11.06 11.77 -9.17
N LYS A 30 -11.09 10.51 -8.70
CA LYS A 30 -12.31 9.86 -8.19
C LYS A 30 -12.95 10.71 -7.08
N GLU A 31 -12.19 11.08 -6.06
CA GLU A 31 -12.71 11.88 -4.92
C GLU A 31 -13.17 13.28 -5.35
N ILE A 32 -12.43 13.96 -6.22
CA ILE A 32 -12.82 15.31 -6.67
C ILE A 32 -14.12 15.27 -7.49
N ARG A 33 -14.36 14.19 -8.26
CA ARG A 33 -15.59 14.00 -9.03
C ARG A 33 -16.79 13.62 -8.18
N THR A 34 -16.57 13.13 -6.97
CA THR A 34 -17.62 12.87 -5.99
C THR A 34 -18.11 14.20 -5.36
N PRO A 35 -19.43 14.38 -5.12
CA PRO A 35 -19.96 15.49 -4.35
C PRO A 35 -19.23 15.66 -3.02
N ALA A 36 -19.01 16.91 -2.58
CA ALA A 36 -18.08 17.19 -1.48
C ALA A 36 -18.47 16.53 -0.14
N ASP A 37 -19.77 16.34 0.08
CA ASP A 37 -20.40 15.68 1.21
C ASP A 37 -20.33 14.14 1.15
N GLU A 38 -20.10 13.57 -0.02
CA GLU A 38 -19.96 12.13 -0.25
C GLU A 38 -18.49 11.67 -0.34
N ARG A 39 -17.53 12.59 -0.24
CA ARG A 39 -16.09 12.27 -0.33
C ARG A 39 -15.59 11.57 0.93
N GLU A 40 -14.90 10.46 0.72
CA GLU A 40 -14.33 9.67 1.81
C GLU A 40 -12.83 9.89 1.94
N TRP A 41 -12.13 10.16 0.84
CA TRP A 41 -10.65 10.21 0.79
C TRP A 41 -9.96 8.90 1.17
N HIS A 42 -10.67 7.78 1.21
CA HIS A 42 -10.13 6.44 1.34
C HIS A 42 -10.99 5.44 0.57
N GLY A 43 -10.44 4.28 0.23
CA GLY A 43 -11.18 3.22 -0.44
C GLY A 43 -10.31 2.37 -1.35
N VAL A 44 -10.89 1.93 -2.47
CA VAL A 44 -10.21 1.08 -3.46
C VAL A 44 -10.27 1.74 -4.84
N VAL A 45 -9.14 1.73 -5.55
CA VAL A 45 -8.98 2.14 -6.95
C VAL A 45 -8.65 0.90 -7.79
N VAL A 46 -9.10 0.90 -9.05
CA VAL A 46 -8.97 -0.22 -10.01
C VAL A 46 -9.44 -1.59 -9.46
N GLY A 47 -10.41 -1.59 -8.54
CA GLY A 47 -11.08 -2.78 -8.00
C GLY A 47 -10.36 -3.49 -6.85
N PHE A 48 -9.05 -3.33 -6.68
CA PHE A 48 -8.29 -4.04 -5.64
C PHE A 48 -7.15 -3.24 -4.99
N VAL A 49 -6.75 -2.07 -5.52
CA VAL A 49 -5.65 -1.30 -4.94
C VAL A 49 -6.21 -0.33 -3.89
N PRO A 50 -5.93 -0.52 -2.59
CA PRO A 50 -6.45 0.39 -1.57
C PRO A 50 -5.75 1.74 -1.63
N TYR A 51 -6.43 2.80 -1.17
CA TYR A 51 -5.85 4.11 -0.90
C TYR A 51 -6.45 4.72 0.37
N ASP A 52 -5.67 5.56 1.05
CA ASP A 52 -6.12 6.37 2.17
C ASP A 52 -5.36 7.70 2.16
N PHE A 53 -6.06 8.82 2.01
CA PHE A 53 -5.50 10.16 2.00
C PHE A 53 -5.91 10.97 3.24
N ARG A 54 -6.53 10.32 4.23
CA ARG A 54 -6.82 10.96 5.52
C ARG A 54 -5.54 11.12 6.32
N VAL A 55 -5.52 12.12 7.21
CA VAL A 55 -4.37 12.34 8.08
C VAL A 55 -4.07 11.05 8.89
N PRO A 56 -2.81 10.56 8.87
CA PRO A 56 -2.41 9.39 9.64
C PRO A 56 -2.63 9.60 11.14
N THR A 57 -3.04 8.55 11.83
CA THR A 57 -3.09 8.53 13.30
C THR A 57 -2.15 7.45 13.82
N VAL A 58 -1.61 7.66 15.03
CA VAL A 58 -0.76 6.66 15.71
C VAL A 58 -1.53 5.35 15.89
N ALA A 59 -2.83 5.44 16.22
CA ALA A 59 -3.70 4.28 16.32
C ALA A 59 -3.75 3.47 15.00
N ARG A 60 -3.93 4.14 13.85
CA ARG A 60 -3.95 3.49 12.54
C ARG A 60 -2.60 2.90 12.14
N VAL A 61 -1.49 3.57 12.49
CA VAL A 61 -0.15 3.01 12.27
C VAL A 61 0.01 1.71 13.05
N LYS A 62 -0.35 1.71 14.34
CA LYS A 62 -0.27 0.51 15.19
C LYS A 62 -1.15 -0.61 14.64
N GLU A 63 -2.41 -0.32 14.33
CA GLU A 63 -3.36 -1.29 13.77
C GLU A 63 -2.85 -1.93 12.47
N ARG A 64 -2.29 -1.14 11.54
CA ARG A 64 -1.93 -1.64 10.20
C ARG A 64 -0.53 -2.23 10.10
N MET A 65 0.40 -1.77 10.94
CA MET A 65 1.81 -2.16 10.84
C MET A 65 2.31 -2.94 12.05
N TRP A 66 1.61 -2.90 13.18
CA TRP A 66 2.02 -3.51 14.45
C TRP A 66 0.86 -4.20 15.17
N ASP A 67 0.20 -5.11 14.47
CA ASP A 67 -0.81 -6.00 15.04
C ASP A 67 -0.28 -7.45 15.00
N PRO A 68 0.34 -7.95 16.09
CA PRO A 68 0.93 -9.29 16.16
C PRO A 68 -0.05 -10.44 15.96
N ASP A 69 -1.32 -10.20 16.26
CA ASP A 69 -2.40 -11.19 16.27
C ASP A 69 -3.25 -11.15 14.99
N SER A 70 -2.95 -10.19 14.11
CA SER A 70 -3.61 -10.03 12.81
C SER A 70 -3.63 -11.32 11.99
N ALA A 71 -4.76 -11.59 11.35
CA ALA A 71 -4.86 -12.65 10.35
C ALA A 71 -4.03 -12.36 9.09
N HIS A 72 -3.74 -11.08 8.80
CA HIS A 72 -3.11 -10.64 7.56
C HIS A 72 -1.68 -10.11 7.76
N LEU A 73 -0.76 -10.53 6.89
CA LEU A 73 0.61 -10.00 6.84
C LEU A 73 0.72 -8.70 6.04
N VAL A 74 -0.23 -8.48 5.12
CA VAL A 74 -0.26 -7.33 4.22
C VAL A 74 -1.57 -6.60 4.45
N ASN A 75 -1.47 -5.32 4.77
CA ASN A 75 -2.61 -4.48 5.12
C ASN A 75 -2.70 -3.29 4.15
N PRO A 76 -3.87 -2.65 4.02
CA PRO A 76 -3.98 -1.34 3.38
C PRO A 76 -2.98 -0.35 4.00
N ARG A 77 -2.35 0.49 3.17
CA ARG A 77 -1.38 1.47 3.64
C ARG A 77 -2.05 2.52 4.53
N VAL A 78 -1.30 3.01 5.52
CA VAL A 78 -1.77 4.07 6.45
C VAL A 78 -2.06 5.38 5.73
N PHE A 79 -1.25 5.68 4.68
CA PHE A 79 -1.42 6.86 3.84
C PHE A 79 -0.86 6.64 2.43
N GLY A 80 -1.57 7.14 1.43
CA GLY A 80 -1.25 7.01 0.01
C GLY A 80 -1.93 5.79 -0.61
N VAL A 81 -1.30 5.22 -1.63
CA VAL A 81 -1.86 4.14 -2.46
C VAL A 81 -1.10 2.84 -2.27
N GLY A 82 -1.85 1.75 -2.18
CA GLY A 82 -1.36 0.38 -2.10
C GLY A 82 -1.29 -0.14 -0.67
N TRP A 83 -0.36 -1.07 -0.46
CA TRP A 83 -0.29 -1.86 0.77
C TRP A 83 0.92 -1.50 1.63
N THR A 84 0.87 -1.95 2.87
CA THR A 84 1.96 -1.97 3.84
C THR A 84 2.09 -3.37 4.45
N VAL A 85 3.23 -3.63 5.08
CA VAL A 85 3.50 -4.89 5.77
C VAL A 85 3.16 -4.72 7.25
N ASN A 86 2.49 -5.71 7.82
CA ASN A 86 2.32 -5.85 9.26
C ASN A 86 3.56 -6.52 9.87
N VAL A 87 4.47 -5.68 10.36
CA VAL A 87 5.73 -6.10 10.96
C VAL A 87 5.49 -6.84 12.28
N GLY A 88 4.51 -6.39 13.08
CA GLY A 88 4.12 -7.07 14.31
C GLY A 88 3.75 -8.54 14.06
N ARG A 89 2.87 -8.78 13.08
CA ARG A 89 2.45 -10.13 12.68
C ARG A 89 3.58 -10.97 12.09
N MET A 90 4.48 -10.34 11.33
CA MET A 90 5.66 -11.01 10.76
C MET A 90 6.58 -11.53 11.87
N ILE A 91 6.93 -10.68 12.84
CA ILE A 91 7.80 -11.04 13.97
C ILE A 91 7.15 -12.11 14.84
N SER A 92 5.86 -11.94 15.16
CA SER A 92 5.06 -12.91 15.93
C SER A 92 5.07 -14.29 15.27
N GLY A 93 4.89 -14.34 13.95
CA GLY A 93 4.98 -15.57 13.17
C GLY A 93 6.39 -16.18 13.15
N ALA A 94 7.45 -15.37 13.06
CA ALA A 94 8.82 -15.86 13.10
C ALA A 94 9.16 -16.48 14.47
N ARG A 95 8.77 -15.83 15.57
CA ARG A 95 8.98 -16.35 16.94
C ARG A 95 8.31 -17.70 17.17
N ARG A 96 7.05 -17.86 16.73
CA ARG A 96 6.34 -19.14 16.83
C ARG A 96 7.03 -20.28 16.09
N ARG A 97 7.66 -20.00 14.94
CA ARG A 97 8.38 -21.01 14.16
C ARG A 97 9.73 -21.39 14.76
N ILE A 98 10.39 -20.48 15.48
CA ILE A 98 11.65 -20.75 16.17
C ILE A 98 11.42 -21.54 17.47
N ALA A 99 10.27 -21.30 18.12
CA ALA A 99 9.88 -21.98 19.35
C ALA A 99 9.17 -23.34 19.13
N ALA A 100 8.98 -23.75 17.87
CA ALA A 100 8.41 -25.04 17.46
C ALA A 100 9.51 -26.00 17.04
#